data_AF-A0A2E4X0U7-F1
#
_entry.id   AF-A0A2E4X0U7-F1
#
_cell.length_a   1.000
_cell.length_b   1.000
_cell.length_c   1.000
_cell.angle_alpha   90.00
_cell.angle_beta   90.00
_cell.angle_gamma   90.00
#
_symmetry.space_group_name_H-M   'P 1'
#
loop_
_entity.id
_entity.type
_entity.pdbx_description
1 polymer ?
#
loop_
_entity_poly.entity_id
_entity_poly.type
_entity_poly.pdbx_seq_one_letter_code
_entity_poly.pdbx_strand_id
1 'polypeptide(L)'
;MEVPLSKVTGGLVEPKKHAVNTKGRKAYTGLVVDARGQKFRPTAYMSLKDAKGSVLYSPGHVDEAVLLAAGMNAAYVRDLKEAKNAEGVAGAPLVLKVASADNKAGVLTVAGQDADNLRQNDIDYSFLKQARVVVVID
;
A
#
# COMPACT_ATOMS: atom_id res chain seq x y z
N MET A 1 -30.44 18.47 27.94
CA MET A 1 -30.24 17.09 27.45
C MET A 1 -28.85 17.02 26.87
N GLU A 2 -27.89 16.52 27.63
CA GLU A 2 -26.56 16.21 27.11
C GLU A 2 -26.63 14.87 26.38
N VAL A 3 -26.23 14.85 25.11
CA VAL A 3 -26.13 13.61 24.35
C VAL A 3 -24.85 12.91 24.82
N PRO A 4 -24.91 11.66 25.32
CA PRO A 4 -23.71 10.91 25.66
C PRO A 4 -22.82 10.74 24.44
N LEU A 5 -21.53 11.06 24.58
CA LEU A 5 -20.49 10.88 23.56
C LEU A 5 -20.33 9.41 23.10
N SER A 6 -20.97 8.45 23.79
CA SER A 6 -21.02 7.03 23.41
C SER A 6 -21.87 6.73 22.16
N LYS A 7 -22.52 7.74 21.55
CA LYS A 7 -23.37 7.57 20.36
C LYS A 7 -22.78 8.07 19.04
N VAL A 8 -21.52 8.51 19.01
CA VAL A 8 -20.81 8.70 17.74
C VAL A 8 -20.09 7.41 17.37
N THR A 9 -20.85 6.35 17.09
CA THR A 9 -20.38 5.29 16.20
C THR A 9 -20.48 5.81 14.77
N GLY A 10 -19.74 6.87 14.47
CA GLY A 10 -19.41 7.21 13.10
C GLY A 10 -18.64 6.02 12.58
N GLY A 11 -19.26 5.27 11.66
CA GLY A 11 -18.75 4.00 11.17
C GLY A 11 -17.28 4.14 10.76
N LEU A 12 -16.39 3.65 11.61
CA LEU A 12 -15.10 3.20 11.14
C LEU A 12 -15.45 2.03 10.22
N VAL A 13 -15.41 2.30 8.91
CA VAL A 13 -15.38 1.23 7.93
C VAL A 13 -14.11 0.47 8.24
N GLU A 14 -14.23 -0.65 8.96
CA GLU A 14 -13.13 -1.56 9.15
C GLU A 14 -12.61 -1.91 7.74
N PRO A 15 -11.32 -1.68 7.46
CA PRO A 15 -10.79 -2.03 6.16
C PRO A 15 -11.00 -3.52 5.96
N LYS A 16 -11.75 -3.88 4.90
CA LYS A 16 -11.97 -5.27 4.52
C LYS A 16 -10.62 -5.98 4.49
N LYS A 17 -10.43 -6.97 5.37
CA LYS A 17 -9.20 -7.74 5.42
C LYS A 17 -9.01 -8.47 4.10
N HIS A 18 -7.78 -8.44 3.58
CA HIS A 18 -7.39 -9.11 2.36
C HIS A 18 -6.36 -10.20 2.68
N ALA A 19 -6.51 -11.37 2.05
CA ALA A 19 -5.52 -12.43 2.18
C ALA A 19 -4.22 -12.02 1.48
N VAL A 20 -3.09 -12.30 2.13
CA VAL A 20 -1.75 -12.14 1.57
C VAL A 20 -1.15 -13.53 1.38
N ASN A 21 -0.59 -13.81 0.20
CA ASN A 21 0.14 -15.06 0.02
C ASN A 21 1.40 -15.02 0.88
N THR A 22 1.46 -15.90 1.88
CA THR A 22 2.58 -16.05 2.81
C THR A 22 3.34 -17.36 2.60
N LYS A 23 3.03 -18.04 1.49
CA LYS A 23 3.68 -19.27 1.04
C LYS A 23 4.43 -18.97 -0.26
N GLY A 24 5.57 -19.61 -0.46
CA GLY A 24 6.39 -19.42 -1.66
C GLY A 24 7.79 -18.88 -1.33
N ARG A 25 8.53 -18.51 -2.38
CA ARG A 25 9.85 -17.90 -2.22
C ARG A 25 9.72 -16.44 -1.79
N LYS A 26 10.61 -16.03 -0.89
CA LYS A 26 10.84 -14.64 -0.53
C LYS A 26 11.70 -13.96 -1.58
N ALA A 27 11.09 -13.59 -2.71
CA ALA A 27 11.80 -12.91 -3.80
C ALA A 27 11.98 -11.40 -3.55
N TYR A 28 11.09 -10.80 -2.75
CA TYR A 28 11.08 -9.36 -2.52
C TYR A 28 11.13 -9.01 -1.04
N THR A 29 11.84 -7.92 -0.74
CA THR A 29 11.98 -7.36 0.60
C THR A 29 10.87 -6.37 0.93
N GLY A 30 10.36 -5.66 -0.09
CA GLY A 30 9.31 -4.66 0.02
C GLY A 30 8.77 -4.24 -1.34
N LEU A 31 7.91 -3.22 -1.35
CA LEU A 31 7.31 -2.65 -2.56
C LEU A 31 7.67 -1.16 -2.69
N VAL A 32 8.14 -0.79 -3.88
CA VAL A 32 8.31 0.60 -4.30
C VAL A 32 7.27 0.91 -5.38
N VAL A 33 6.53 2.00 -5.18
CA VAL A 33 5.51 2.47 -6.11
C VAL A 33 5.97 3.78 -6.72
N ASP A 34 6.34 3.78 -8.00
CA ASP A 34 6.70 5.01 -8.73
C ASP A 34 5.42 5.72 -9.21
N ALA A 35 4.99 6.72 -8.44
CA ALA A 35 3.83 7.57 -8.71
C ALA A 35 4.20 9.00 -9.14
N ARG A 36 5.47 9.25 -9.47
CA ARG A 36 5.91 10.57 -9.97
C ARG A 36 5.18 10.94 -11.26
N GLY A 37 4.91 12.23 -11.42
CA GLY A 37 4.10 12.79 -12.51
C GLY A 37 2.60 12.60 -12.35
N GLN A 38 2.13 11.84 -11.35
CA GLN A 38 0.71 11.63 -11.09
C GLN A 38 0.12 12.64 -10.10
N LYS A 39 0.95 13.52 -9.50
CA LYS A 39 0.53 14.53 -8.52
C LYS A 39 -0.26 13.91 -7.35
N PHE A 40 0.13 12.72 -6.93
CA PHE A 40 -0.46 12.05 -5.78
C PHE A 40 -0.02 12.74 -4.49
N ARG A 41 -0.96 12.98 -3.58
CA ARG A 41 -0.72 13.60 -2.29
C ARG A 41 -0.62 12.50 -1.22
N PRO A 42 0.34 12.63 -0.27
CA PRO A 42 0.39 11.73 0.87
C PRO A 42 -0.96 11.62 1.56
N THR A 43 -1.35 10.40 1.89
CA THR A 43 -2.55 10.09 2.65
C THR A 43 -2.18 9.04 3.69
N ALA A 44 -2.83 9.06 4.85
CA ALA A 44 -2.56 8.07 5.89
C ALA A 44 -2.87 6.65 5.39
N TYR A 45 -3.93 6.52 4.59
CA TYR A 45 -4.40 5.25 4.06
C TYR A 45 -4.62 5.36 2.55
N MET A 46 -3.72 4.76 1.78
CA MET A 46 -3.84 4.66 0.32
C MET A 46 -4.31 3.27 -0.10
N SER A 47 -4.70 3.11 -1.36
CA SER A 47 -4.91 1.81 -2.00
C SER A 47 -4.25 1.76 -3.38
N LEU A 48 -3.58 0.64 -3.69
CA LEU A 48 -3.18 0.30 -5.05
C LEU A 48 -4.26 -0.55 -5.70
N LYS A 49 -4.64 -0.21 -6.93
CA LYS A 49 -5.57 -1.01 -7.75
C LYS A 49 -4.98 -1.27 -9.11
N ASP A 50 -5.48 -2.30 -9.79
CA ASP A 50 -5.27 -2.46 -11.23
C ASP A 50 -6.30 -1.66 -12.05
N ALA A 51 -6.11 -1.63 -13.37
CA ALA A 51 -7.00 -0.93 -14.30
C ALA A 51 -8.46 -1.43 -14.28
N LYS A 52 -8.73 -2.62 -13.73
CA LYS A 52 -10.08 -3.17 -13.57
C LYS A 52 -10.69 -2.84 -12.20
N GLY A 53 -9.95 -2.13 -11.34
CA GLY A 53 -10.37 -1.76 -9.99
C GLY A 53 -10.12 -2.83 -8.94
N SER A 54 -9.43 -3.93 -9.29
CA SER A 54 -9.06 -4.97 -8.32
C SER A 54 -8.00 -4.42 -7.37
N VAL A 55 -8.18 -4.62 -6.08
CA VAL A 55 -7.25 -4.15 -5.06
C VAL A 55 -5.98 -5.01 -5.09
N LEU A 56 -4.82 -4.34 -5.22
CA LEU A 56 -3.49 -4.95 -5.17
C LEU A 56 -2.84 -4.78 -3.80
N TYR A 57 -3.08 -3.63 -3.15
CA TYR A 57 -2.61 -3.32 -1.81
C TYR A 57 -3.50 -2.26 -1.17
N SER A 58 -3.72 -2.35 0.14
CA SER A 58 -4.59 -1.47 0.92
C SER A 58 -4.29 -1.67 2.41
N PRO A 59 -4.84 -0.85 3.34
CA PRO A 59 -4.66 -1.06 4.77
C PRO A 59 -5.16 -2.43 5.25
N GLY A 60 -6.12 -3.04 4.54
CA GLY A 60 -6.64 -4.38 4.84
C GLY A 60 -5.65 -5.53 4.62
N HIS A 61 -4.51 -5.27 3.99
CA HIS A 61 -3.41 -6.23 3.85
C HIS A 61 -2.40 -6.16 5.00
N VAL A 62 -2.39 -5.04 5.74
CA VAL A 62 -1.43 -4.78 6.81
C VAL A 62 -1.90 -5.42 8.11
N ASP A 63 -0.96 -5.98 8.87
CA ASP A 63 -1.23 -6.45 10.22
C ASP A 63 -1.67 -5.28 11.10
N GLU A 64 -2.73 -5.49 11.88
CA GLU A 64 -3.40 -4.40 12.60
C GLU A 64 -2.48 -3.70 13.59
N ALA A 65 -1.67 -4.46 14.34
CA ALA A 65 -0.69 -3.89 15.25
C ALA A 65 0.37 -3.03 14.53
N VAL A 66 0.76 -3.41 13.31
CA VAL A 66 1.69 -2.62 12.48
C VAL A 66 1.02 -1.32 12.03
N LEU A 67 -0.22 -1.42 11.54
CA LEU A 67 -0.97 -0.25 11.08
C LEU A 67 -1.28 0.74 12.20
N LEU A 68 -1.63 0.24 13.40
CA LEU A 68 -1.87 1.05 14.60
C LEU A 68 -0.58 1.74 15.10
N ALA A 69 0.55 1.03 15.08
CA ALA A 69 1.83 1.59 15.53
C ALA A 69 2.38 2.65 14.56
N ALA A 70 2.26 2.41 13.25
CA ALA A 70 2.78 3.31 12.23
C ALA A 70 1.83 4.47 11.88
N GLY A 71 0.52 4.27 12.03
CA GLY A 71 -0.53 5.22 11.64
C GLY A 71 -0.71 5.37 10.13
N MET A 72 0.11 4.70 9.31
CA MET A 72 0.10 4.77 7.85
C MET A 72 0.44 3.41 7.24
N ASN A 73 -0.13 3.10 6.06
CA ASN A 73 0.18 1.85 5.35
C ASN A 73 1.30 1.99 4.31
N ALA A 74 1.85 3.18 4.09
CA ALA A 74 2.99 3.40 3.21
C ALA A 74 3.78 4.64 3.64
N ALA A 75 5.08 4.63 3.36
CA ALA A 75 5.93 5.82 3.46
C ALA A 75 5.96 6.57 2.12
N TYR A 76 6.26 7.87 2.16
CA TYR A 76 6.32 8.73 0.98
C TYR A 76 7.68 9.39 0.88
N VAL A 77 8.28 9.33 -0.30
CA VAL A 77 9.58 9.95 -0.60
C VAL A 77 9.53 10.61 -1.98
N ARG A 78 10.53 11.44 -2.30
CA ARG A 78 10.60 12.14 -3.60
C ARG A 78 11.53 11.49 -4.60
N ASP A 79 12.38 10.57 -4.14
CA ASP A 79 13.42 9.96 -4.95
C ASP A 79 13.35 8.44 -4.97
N LEU A 80 13.59 7.85 -6.15
CA LEU A 80 13.56 6.40 -6.31
C LEU A 80 14.73 5.69 -5.61
N LYS A 81 15.89 6.34 -5.54
CA LYS A 81 17.05 5.77 -4.85
C LYS A 81 16.80 5.80 -3.34
N GLU A 82 16.22 6.86 -2.79
CA GLU A 82 15.76 6.90 -1.39
C GLU A 82 14.78 5.74 -1.11
N ALA A 83 13.75 5.56 -1.95
CA ALA A 83 12.77 4.49 -1.78
C ALA A 83 13.39 3.10 -1.76
N LYS A 84 14.34 2.83 -2.66
CA LYS A 84 15.04 1.55 -2.77
C LYS A 84 16.01 1.28 -1.62
N ASN A 85 16.40 2.30 -0.86
CA ASN A 85 17.29 2.17 0.29
C ASN A 85 16.55 2.31 1.63
N ALA A 86 15.22 2.52 1.60
CA ALA A 86 14.42 2.64 2.80
C ALA A 86 14.47 1.36 3.65
N GLU A 87 14.47 1.53 4.97
CA GLU A 87 14.46 0.43 5.92
C GLU A 87 13.26 -0.51 5.66
N GLY A 88 13.52 -1.82 5.71
CA GLY A 88 12.51 -2.83 5.42
C GLY A 88 12.22 -3.05 3.92
N VAL A 89 12.56 -2.11 3.04
CA VAL A 89 12.39 -2.22 1.57
C VAL A 89 13.70 -2.52 0.85
N ALA A 90 14.84 -2.07 1.37
CA ALA A 90 16.16 -2.29 0.77
C ALA A 90 16.50 -3.77 0.50
N GLY A 91 17.39 -3.99 -0.48
CA GLY A 91 17.86 -5.31 -0.90
C GLY A 91 17.26 -5.76 -2.24
N ALA A 92 15.99 -6.14 -2.25
CA ALA A 92 15.29 -6.61 -3.46
C ALA A 92 13.83 -6.11 -3.50
N PRO A 93 13.58 -4.80 -3.65
CA PRO A 93 12.21 -4.31 -3.75
C PRO A 93 11.57 -4.68 -5.08
N LEU A 94 10.29 -5.06 -5.05
CA LEU A 94 9.45 -5.05 -6.23
C LEU A 94 9.13 -3.59 -6.58
N VAL A 95 9.37 -3.16 -7.82
CA VAL A 95 9.09 -1.79 -8.27
C VAL A 95 7.93 -1.82 -9.25
N LEU A 96 6.87 -1.04 -8.98
CA LEU A 96 5.71 -0.91 -9.85
C LEU A 96 5.55 0.53 -10.33
N LYS A 97 5.12 0.72 -11.58
CA LYS A 97 4.80 2.03 -12.12
C LYS A 97 3.29 2.30 -12.09
N VAL A 98 2.92 3.48 -11.60
CA VAL A 98 1.53 3.93 -11.57
C VAL A 98 1.15 4.59 -12.90
N ALA A 99 -0.06 4.29 -13.37
CA ALA A 99 -0.68 4.87 -14.55
C ALA A 99 -1.56 6.09 -14.23
N SER A 100 -2.23 6.11 -13.07
CA SER A 100 -3.06 7.24 -12.65
C SER A 100 -3.24 7.34 -11.13
N ALA A 101 -3.63 8.53 -10.65
CA ALA A 101 -3.92 8.81 -9.25
C ALA A 101 -5.32 9.42 -9.08
N ASP A 102 -6.04 8.96 -8.06
CA ASP A 102 -7.25 9.60 -7.53
C ASP A 102 -6.95 10.06 -6.09
N ASN A 103 -6.65 11.35 -5.95
CA ASN A 103 -6.33 11.96 -4.66
C ASN A 103 -7.53 12.01 -3.71
N LYS A 104 -8.76 12.08 -4.22
CA LYS A 104 -9.96 12.15 -3.37
C LYS A 104 -10.22 10.80 -2.73
N ALA A 105 -9.97 9.72 -3.47
CA ALA A 105 -10.12 8.36 -2.98
C ALA A 105 -8.84 7.79 -2.31
N GLY A 106 -7.70 8.46 -2.43
CA GLY A 106 -6.41 7.92 -1.98
C GLY A 106 -5.98 6.69 -2.78
N VAL A 107 -6.31 6.63 -4.08
CA VAL A 107 -6.08 5.45 -4.94
C VAL A 107 -4.99 5.74 -5.97
N LEU A 108 -4.07 4.79 -6.14
CA LEU A 108 -3.13 4.73 -7.25
C LEU A 108 -3.48 3.52 -8.12
N THR A 109 -3.55 3.72 -9.44
CA THR A 109 -3.84 2.66 -10.40
C THR A 109 -2.56 2.21 -11.09
N VAL A 110 -2.20 0.94 -10.97
CA VAL A 110 -1.01 0.32 -11.56
C VAL A 110 -1.27 -0.07 -13.02
N ALA A 111 -0.25 0.05 -13.88
CA ALA A 111 -0.34 -0.43 -15.25
C ALA A 111 -0.57 -1.96 -15.31
N GLY A 112 -1.30 -2.44 -16.31
CA GLY A 112 -1.76 -3.84 -16.35
C GLY A 112 -0.64 -4.89 -16.24
N GLN A 113 0.49 -4.68 -16.94
CA GLN A 113 1.64 -5.60 -16.92
C GLN A 113 2.34 -5.64 -15.54
N ASP A 114 2.42 -4.50 -14.87
CA ASP A 114 3.04 -4.40 -13.54
C ASP A 114 2.14 -4.99 -12.44
N ALA A 115 0.82 -4.90 -12.59
CA ALA A 115 -0.13 -5.42 -11.63
C ALA A 115 -0.03 -6.95 -11.44
N ASP A 116 0.37 -7.69 -12.48
CA ASP A 116 0.53 -9.14 -12.41
C ASP A 116 1.74 -9.57 -11.55
N ASN A 117 2.71 -8.66 -11.33
CA ASN A 117 3.85 -8.93 -10.47
C ASN A 117 3.50 -9.04 -8.97
N LEU A 118 2.30 -8.62 -8.56
CA LEU A 118 1.77 -8.82 -7.19
C LEU A 118 0.83 -10.04 -7.08
N ARG A 119 0.69 -10.84 -8.14
CA ARG A 119 -0.23 -11.99 -8.20
C ARG A 119 0.46 -13.31 -8.49
N GLN A 120 1.79 -13.33 -8.46
CA GLN A 120 2.56 -14.56 -8.68
C GLN A 120 2.34 -15.54 -7.52
N ASN A 121 1.83 -16.73 -7.82
CA ASN A 121 1.44 -17.72 -6.81
C ASN A 121 2.62 -18.36 -6.06
N ASP A 122 3.83 -18.32 -6.63
CA ASP A 122 5.04 -18.88 -6.04
C ASP A 122 5.83 -17.88 -5.17
N ILE A 123 5.31 -16.66 -5.00
CA ILE A 123 5.94 -15.57 -4.24
C ILE A 123 5.24 -15.32 -2.91
N ASP A 124 6.05 -15.19 -1.86
CA ASP A 124 5.64 -14.74 -0.52
C ASP A 124 5.64 -13.20 -0.47
N TYR A 125 4.46 -12.61 -0.23
CA TYR A 125 4.24 -11.16 -0.09
C TYR A 125 4.03 -10.73 1.36
N SER A 126 4.50 -11.49 2.35
CA SER A 126 4.40 -11.17 3.78
C SER A 126 4.93 -9.77 4.15
N PHE A 127 5.80 -9.17 3.33
CA PHE A 127 6.23 -7.79 3.48
C PHE A 127 5.08 -6.77 3.42
N LEU A 128 3.98 -7.07 2.70
CA LEU A 128 2.78 -6.22 2.67
C LEU A 128 2.09 -6.16 4.03
N LYS A 129 2.12 -7.26 4.79
CA LYS A 129 1.58 -7.31 6.16
C LYS A 129 2.34 -6.39 7.12
N GLN A 130 3.61 -6.10 6.79
CA GLN A 130 4.51 -5.26 7.59
C GLN A 130 4.57 -3.82 7.08
N ALA A 131 3.65 -3.40 6.19
CA ALA A 131 3.63 -2.07 5.59
C ALA A 131 4.97 -1.64 4.96
N ARG A 132 5.76 -2.59 4.44
CA ARG A 132 7.03 -2.32 3.74
C ARG A 132 6.77 -1.82 2.32
N VAL A 133 6.14 -0.66 2.24
CA VAL A 133 5.71 -0.02 1.00
C VAL A 133 6.15 1.44 1.02
N VAL A 134 6.89 1.84 -0.01
CA VAL A 134 7.32 3.23 -0.21
C VAL A 134 6.76 3.73 -1.53
N VAL A 135 6.08 4.87 -1.49
CA VAL A 135 5.53 5.55 -2.67
C VAL A 135 6.43 6.73 -3.01
N VAL A 136 6.88 6.79 -4.25
CA VAL A 136 7.64 7.91 -4.78
C VAL A 136 6.69 8.88 -5.45
N ILE A 137 6.68 10.11 -4.99
CA ILE A 137 5.80 11.20 -5.45
C ILE A 137 6.62 12.45 -5.80
N ASP A 138 5.95 13.46 -6.36
CA ASP A 138 6.55 14.75 -6.73
C ASP A 138 6.79 15.68 -5.52
#